data_AF-A0A918VSC6-F1
#
_entry.id   AF-A0A918VSC6-F1
#
_cell.length_a   1.000
_cell.length_b   1.000
_cell.length_c   1.000
_cell.angle_alpha   90.00
_cell.angle_beta   90.00
_cell.angle_gamma   90.00
#
_symmetry.space_group_name_H-M   'P 1'
#
loop_
_entity.id
_entity.type
_entity.pdbx_description
1 polymer ?
#
loop_
_entity_poly.entity_id
_entity_poly.type
_entity_poly.pdbx_seq_one_letter_code
_entity_poly.pdbx_strand_id
1 'polypeptide(L)'
;MTPLVSPRYNYALFYNPKSACSVARRLFVALHGDELPQATQIRLQALRDAMQDDWHDAGQLFAPPAEFDFSASYCATIVRHPYTRFVSAYLNRMVLNRTQFDDFASVLGIKDADATYSFAQVLRYCAVRGVESLEDTHFLPQSVISGELRDTTVTVKPLSWWHNLSGRLPKTPAASLNLHYICHMESLQADLRGLMQHVFRNHGDKRQQALALVEELGMHNVTVVNTEQVLPDAANMSAESLRELGQMPEYAHFLTAETQQILHTLYADDIRLFGYAAELDAKTSSFEQQKAAHVRTQVPNDFNWEFYLYHHPDLRANGVDNKAAAISHWIHHGQQEGRSYKR
;
A
#
# COMPACT_ATOMS: atom_id res chain seq x y z
N MET A 1 -9.12 1.39 5.92
CA MET A 1 -9.41 1.82 4.54
C MET A 1 -9.68 3.31 4.44
N THR A 2 -8.96 4.01 3.55
CA THR A 2 -9.19 5.43 3.24
C THR A 2 -9.83 5.56 1.85
N PRO A 3 -10.97 6.26 1.70
CA PRO A 3 -11.61 6.45 0.40
C PRO A 3 -11.02 7.63 -0.38
N LEU A 4 -10.97 7.49 -1.70
CA LEU A 4 -10.90 8.59 -2.67
C LEU A 4 -12.20 8.58 -3.46
N VAL A 5 -12.91 9.70 -3.56
CA VAL A 5 -14.21 9.74 -4.23
C VAL A 5 -14.20 10.60 -5.49
N SER A 6 -14.97 10.18 -6.48
CA SER A 6 -15.32 11.02 -7.62
C SER A 6 -16.84 11.12 -7.70
N PRO A 7 -17.43 12.22 -7.19
CA PRO A 7 -18.87 12.45 -7.29
C PRO A 7 -19.35 12.50 -8.75
N ARG A 8 -18.50 13.01 -9.66
CA ARG A 8 -18.80 13.13 -11.09
C ARG A 8 -19.09 11.79 -11.76
N TYR A 9 -18.37 10.73 -11.40
CA TYR A 9 -18.56 9.39 -11.95
C TYR A 9 -19.18 8.41 -10.94
N ASN A 10 -19.69 8.93 -9.82
CA ASN A 10 -20.38 8.18 -8.77
C ASN A 10 -19.61 6.93 -8.29
N TYR A 11 -18.32 7.08 -7.99
CA TYR A 11 -17.52 5.98 -7.46
C TYR A 11 -16.53 6.39 -6.37
N ALA A 12 -16.18 5.42 -5.54
CA ALA A 12 -15.16 5.52 -4.50
C ALA A 12 -14.11 4.40 -4.69
N LEU A 13 -12.83 4.77 -4.58
CA LEU A 13 -11.71 3.84 -4.52
C LEU A 13 -11.12 3.87 -3.11
N PHE A 14 -11.33 2.79 -2.37
CA PHE A 14 -10.71 2.55 -1.08
C PHE A 14 -9.31 1.97 -1.28
N TYR A 15 -8.38 2.39 -0.44
CA TYR A 15 -7.06 1.78 -0.36
C TYR A 15 -6.64 1.57 1.09
N ASN A 16 -5.68 0.69 1.27
CA ASN A 16 -5.07 0.40 2.57
C ASN A 16 -3.57 0.68 2.53
N PRO A 17 -2.96 1.10 3.65
CA PRO A 17 -1.51 1.12 3.77
C PRO A 17 -0.94 -0.24 3.36
N LYS A 18 0.15 -0.20 2.58
CA LYS A 18 0.87 -1.37 2.07
C LYS A 18 0.11 -2.27 1.09
N SER A 19 -1.01 -1.78 0.54
CA SER A 19 -1.79 -2.40 -0.54
C SER A 19 -1.85 -1.47 -1.76
N ALA A 20 -0.67 -1.09 -2.28
CA ALA A 20 -0.53 -0.16 -3.42
C ALA A 20 -1.19 1.23 -3.25
N CYS A 21 -1.24 1.76 -2.03
CA CYS A 21 -1.88 3.06 -1.72
C CYS A 21 -1.33 4.26 -2.52
N SER A 22 -0.03 4.31 -2.81
CA SER A 22 0.53 5.39 -3.65
C SER A 22 0.23 5.19 -5.14
N VAL A 23 -0.01 3.97 -5.62
CA VAL A 23 -0.57 3.76 -6.97
C VAL A 23 -1.99 4.30 -7.05
N ALA A 24 -2.83 3.95 -6.06
CA ALA A 24 -4.21 4.43 -5.97
C ALA A 24 -4.28 5.97 -6.00
N ARG A 25 -3.48 6.63 -5.16
CA ARG A 25 -3.43 8.10 -5.07
C ARG A 25 -2.95 8.76 -6.36
N ARG A 26 -1.87 8.26 -6.97
CA ARG A 26 -1.36 8.77 -8.26
C ARG A 26 -2.37 8.61 -9.38
N LEU A 27 -2.98 7.42 -9.49
CA LEU A 27 -4.02 7.17 -10.48
C LEU A 27 -5.18 8.16 -10.32
N PHE A 28 -5.64 8.38 -9.08
CA PHE A 28 -6.76 9.27 -8.81
C PHE A 28 -6.44 10.73 -9.13
N VAL A 29 -5.26 11.21 -8.77
CA VAL A 29 -4.81 12.57 -9.10
C VAL A 29 -4.63 12.75 -10.61
N ALA A 30 -4.06 11.75 -11.31
CA ALA A 30 -3.90 11.80 -12.75
C ALA A 30 -5.25 11.77 -13.49
N LEU A 31 -6.22 11.03 -12.95
CA LEU A 31 -7.56 10.93 -13.52
C LEU A 31 -8.43 12.14 -13.22
N HIS A 32 -8.39 12.69 -12.01
CA HIS A 32 -9.39 13.66 -11.54
C HIS A 32 -8.79 15.01 -11.17
N GLY A 33 -7.48 15.20 -11.32
CA GLY A 33 -6.82 16.47 -10.99
C GLY A 33 -7.35 17.64 -11.81
N ASP A 34 -7.76 17.40 -13.07
CA ASP A 34 -8.38 18.38 -13.96
C ASP A 34 -9.82 18.77 -13.54
N GLU A 35 -10.42 18.00 -12.63
CA GLU A 35 -11.77 18.22 -12.10
C GLU A 35 -11.76 19.04 -10.80
N LEU A 36 -10.58 19.29 -10.23
CA LEU A 36 -10.41 20.10 -9.01
C LEU A 36 -10.51 21.61 -9.28
N PRO A 37 -10.74 22.46 -8.27
CA PRO A 37 -10.71 23.92 -8.44
C PRO A 37 -9.40 24.41 -9.07
N GLN A 38 -9.46 25.45 -9.91
CA GLN A 38 -8.32 25.97 -10.67
C GLN A 38 -7.10 26.29 -9.79
N ALA A 39 -7.30 26.86 -8.60
CA ALA A 39 -6.22 27.14 -7.66
C ALA A 39 -5.48 25.87 -7.21
N THR A 40 -6.21 24.77 -6.99
CA THR A 40 -5.65 23.46 -6.66
C THR A 40 -4.90 22.87 -7.84
N GLN A 41 -5.42 23.01 -9.07
CA GLN A 41 -4.73 22.56 -10.28
C GLN A 41 -3.37 23.25 -10.43
N ILE A 42 -3.32 24.58 -10.22
CA ILE A 42 -2.08 25.36 -10.26
C ILE A 42 -1.09 24.85 -9.20
N ARG A 43 -1.56 24.57 -7.98
CA ARG A 43 -0.72 24.00 -6.92
C ARG A 43 -0.15 22.63 -7.32
N LEU A 44 -0.98 21.73 -7.85
CA LEU A 44 -0.52 20.42 -8.31
C LEU A 44 0.50 20.53 -9.43
N GLN A 45 0.30 21.45 -10.38
CA GLN A 45 1.27 21.70 -11.44
C GLN A 45 2.60 22.22 -10.88
N ALA A 46 2.57 23.15 -9.92
CA ALA A 46 3.78 23.66 -9.29
C ALA A 46 4.58 22.56 -8.55
N LEU A 47 3.90 21.59 -7.92
CA LEU A 47 4.56 20.43 -7.32
C LEU A 47 5.26 19.57 -8.37
N ARG A 48 4.58 19.28 -9.48
CA ARG A 48 5.15 18.51 -10.60
C ARG A 48 6.37 19.22 -11.21
N ASP A 49 6.26 20.53 -11.43
CA ASP A 49 7.36 21.35 -11.96
C ASP A 49 8.56 21.37 -11.01
N ALA A 50 8.31 21.30 -9.70
CA ALA A 50 9.33 21.16 -8.66
C ALA A 50 9.81 19.71 -8.44
N MET A 51 9.35 18.75 -9.26
CA MET A 51 9.63 17.31 -9.13
C MET A 51 9.24 16.74 -7.77
N GLN A 52 8.18 17.29 -7.16
CA GLN A 52 7.61 16.85 -5.90
C GLN A 52 6.38 15.98 -6.14
N ASP A 53 6.13 15.07 -5.21
CA ASP A 53 4.95 14.20 -5.22
C ASP A 53 3.66 15.05 -5.04
N ASP A 54 2.82 15.07 -6.06
CA ASP A 54 1.53 15.79 -6.08
C ASP A 54 0.37 14.98 -5.49
N TRP A 55 0.64 13.77 -5.00
CA TRP A 55 -0.38 12.78 -4.67
C TRP A 55 -0.49 12.45 -3.20
N HIS A 56 0.42 12.92 -2.33
CA HIS A 56 0.34 12.64 -0.89
C HIS A 56 -0.96 13.16 -0.27
N ASP A 57 -1.42 14.32 -0.73
CA ASP A 57 -2.63 15.01 -0.26
C ASP A 57 -3.92 14.48 -0.89
N ALA A 58 -3.86 13.46 -1.76
CA ALA A 58 -5.03 12.95 -2.48
C ALA A 58 -6.22 12.61 -1.54
N GLY A 59 -5.95 12.12 -0.32
CA GLY A 59 -7.01 11.84 0.66
C GLY A 59 -7.76 13.08 1.13
N GLN A 60 -7.13 14.26 1.12
CA GLN A 60 -7.79 15.54 1.42
C GLN A 60 -8.46 16.11 0.17
N LEU A 61 -7.79 16.03 -0.98
CA LEU A 61 -8.27 16.56 -2.25
C LEU A 61 -9.54 15.86 -2.77
N PHE A 62 -9.63 14.56 -2.51
CA PHE A 62 -10.73 13.69 -2.95
C PHE A 62 -11.47 13.07 -1.77
N ALA A 63 -11.50 13.78 -0.64
CA ALA A 63 -12.32 13.41 0.51
C ALA A 63 -13.80 13.37 0.13
N PRO A 64 -14.60 12.46 0.72
CA PRO A 64 -16.04 12.44 0.50
C PRO A 64 -16.69 13.76 0.93
N PRO A 65 -17.52 14.40 0.08
CA PRO A 65 -18.40 15.46 0.56
C PRO A 65 -19.41 14.89 1.56
N ALA A 66 -19.97 15.74 2.42
CA ALA A 66 -20.83 15.32 3.52
C ALA A 66 -22.07 14.52 3.07
N GLU A 67 -22.55 14.80 1.87
CA GLU A 67 -23.70 14.16 1.23
C GLU A 67 -23.36 12.94 0.37
N PHE A 68 -22.10 12.49 0.34
CA PHE A 68 -21.69 11.37 -0.50
C PHE A 68 -22.29 10.05 0.00
N ASP A 69 -23.22 9.49 -0.78
CA ASP A 69 -23.87 8.23 -0.45
C ASP A 69 -23.05 7.03 -0.98
N PHE A 70 -22.21 6.44 -0.12
CA PHE A 70 -21.47 5.22 -0.43
C PHE A 70 -22.37 4.03 -0.75
N SER A 71 -23.59 3.98 -0.23
CA SER A 71 -24.54 2.89 -0.49
C SER A 71 -25.11 2.95 -1.92
N ALA A 72 -25.15 4.15 -2.50
CA ALA A 72 -25.59 4.43 -3.86
C ALA A 72 -24.43 4.67 -4.85
N SER A 73 -23.18 4.45 -4.43
CA SER A 73 -21.98 4.66 -5.24
C SER A 73 -21.31 3.34 -5.60
N TYR A 74 -20.63 3.32 -6.75
CA TYR A 74 -19.77 2.19 -7.08
C TYR A 74 -18.51 2.23 -6.21
N CYS A 75 -18.16 1.15 -5.52
CA CYS A 75 -17.12 1.17 -4.50
C CYS A 75 -16.16 0.04 -4.79
N ALA A 76 -14.89 0.39 -4.94
CA ALA A 76 -13.82 -0.56 -5.17
C ALA A 76 -12.79 -0.46 -4.05
N THR A 77 -12.07 -1.55 -3.76
CA THR A 77 -10.95 -1.52 -2.83
C THR A 77 -9.73 -2.17 -3.43
N ILE A 78 -8.53 -1.68 -3.10
CA ILE A 78 -7.28 -2.38 -3.37
C ILE A 78 -6.82 -3.09 -2.10
N VAL A 79 -6.59 -4.39 -2.24
CA VAL A 79 -6.19 -5.28 -1.15
C VAL A 79 -4.93 -6.04 -1.51
N ARG A 80 -4.23 -6.52 -0.49
CA ARG A 80 -3.05 -7.38 -0.60
C ARG A 80 -3.23 -8.58 0.31
N HIS A 81 -2.65 -9.71 -0.04
CA HIS A 81 -2.63 -10.86 0.86
C HIS A 81 -2.14 -10.45 2.28
N PRO A 82 -2.89 -10.76 3.36
CA PRO A 82 -2.56 -10.28 4.71
C PRO A 82 -1.13 -10.61 5.15
N TYR A 83 -0.63 -11.78 4.75
CA TYR A 83 0.72 -12.24 5.12
C TYR A 83 1.80 -11.33 4.53
N THR A 84 1.78 -11.10 3.21
CA THR A 84 2.77 -10.23 2.54
C THR A 84 2.58 -8.77 2.92
N ARG A 85 1.34 -8.35 3.21
CA ARG A 85 1.06 -7.02 3.74
C ARG A 85 1.72 -6.78 5.10
N PHE A 86 1.61 -7.72 6.03
CA PHE A 86 2.21 -7.61 7.36
C PHE A 86 3.74 -7.56 7.27
N VAL A 87 4.37 -8.45 6.48
CA VAL A 87 5.82 -8.40 6.23
C VAL A 87 6.22 -7.03 5.69
N SER A 88 5.45 -6.49 4.74
CA SER A 88 5.73 -5.17 4.18
C SER A 88 5.57 -4.03 5.19
N ALA A 89 4.61 -4.12 6.10
CA ALA A 89 4.42 -3.16 7.19
C ALA A 89 5.58 -3.22 8.19
N TYR A 90 5.93 -4.43 8.65
CA TYR A 90 7.07 -4.67 9.54
C TYR A 90 8.37 -4.13 8.94
N LEU A 91 8.73 -4.51 7.72
CA LEU A 91 9.96 -4.03 7.09
C LEU A 91 9.99 -2.50 6.95
N ASN A 92 8.85 -1.90 6.61
CA ASN A 92 8.78 -0.44 6.44
C ASN A 92 8.89 0.31 7.77
N ARG A 93 8.19 -0.16 8.81
CA ARG A 93 8.07 0.53 10.11
C ARG A 93 9.22 0.21 11.06
N MET A 94 9.70 -1.04 11.05
CA MET A 94 10.67 -1.53 12.03
C MET A 94 12.10 -1.59 11.49
N VAL A 95 12.27 -1.86 10.20
CA VAL A 95 13.61 -2.13 9.64
C VAL A 95 14.14 -0.94 8.86
N LEU A 96 13.34 -0.38 7.94
CA LEU A 96 13.79 0.64 7.01
C LEU A 96 13.72 2.06 7.58
N ASN A 97 12.67 2.40 8.33
CA ASN A 97 12.41 3.79 8.74
C ASN A 97 12.56 4.02 10.26
N ARG A 98 13.79 4.29 10.72
CA ARG A 98 14.10 4.47 12.16
C ARG A 98 13.40 5.68 12.79
N THR A 99 13.18 6.76 12.05
CA THR A 99 12.52 7.96 12.59
C THR A 99 11.04 7.75 12.89
N GLN A 100 10.42 6.68 12.37
CA GLN A 100 9.06 6.25 12.69
C GLN A 100 9.01 5.11 13.71
N PHE A 101 10.18 4.64 14.18
CA PHE A 101 10.27 3.56 15.16
C PHE A 101 9.82 4.03 16.54
N ASP A 102 10.16 5.26 16.95
CA ASP A 102 9.82 5.80 18.27
C ASP A 102 8.30 5.89 18.47
N ASP A 103 7.56 6.34 17.45
CA ASP A 103 6.09 6.40 17.48
C ASP A 103 5.48 5.00 17.59
N PHE A 104 5.97 4.04 16.81
CA PHE A 104 5.42 2.69 16.81
C PHE A 104 5.81 1.88 18.05
N ALA A 105 7.05 2.01 18.55
CA ALA A 105 7.49 1.41 19.81
C ALA A 105 6.67 1.95 20.98
N SER A 106 6.40 3.26 21.01
CA SER A 106 5.49 3.89 21.97
C SER A 106 4.09 3.27 21.91
N VAL A 107 3.54 3.11 20.70
CA VAL A 107 2.20 2.52 20.50
C VAL A 107 2.15 1.04 20.88
N LEU A 108 3.23 0.29 20.69
CA LEU A 108 3.38 -1.07 21.19
C LEU A 108 3.69 -1.13 22.69
N GLY A 109 3.83 -0.01 23.40
CA GLY A 109 4.21 0.01 24.81
C GLY A 109 5.58 -0.61 25.08
N ILE A 110 6.45 -0.63 24.06
CA ILE A 110 7.85 -1.02 24.13
C ILE A 110 8.56 0.11 24.89
N LYS A 111 9.02 -0.20 26.10
CA LYS A 111 9.67 0.79 26.98
C LYS A 111 11.16 0.98 26.69
N ASP A 112 11.73 0.12 25.86
CA ASP A 112 13.13 0.11 25.52
C ASP A 112 13.27 0.41 24.03
N ALA A 113 13.53 1.69 23.71
CA ALA A 113 13.69 2.15 22.33
C ALA A 113 14.92 1.51 21.64
N ASP A 114 15.86 0.98 22.42
CA ASP A 114 17.04 0.25 21.92
C ASP A 114 16.73 -1.24 21.65
N ALA A 115 15.58 -1.76 22.13
CA ALA A 115 15.19 -3.15 21.88
C ALA A 115 14.66 -3.30 20.45
N THR A 116 15.41 -4.01 19.62
CA THR A 116 14.97 -4.34 18.25
C THR A 116 14.20 -5.65 18.22
N TYR A 117 12.93 -5.58 17.79
CA TYR A 117 12.02 -6.73 17.78
C TYR A 117 12.06 -7.46 16.44
N SER A 118 12.08 -8.79 16.50
CA SER A 118 11.90 -9.63 15.33
C SER A 118 10.45 -9.60 14.82
N PHE A 119 10.26 -10.01 13.58
CA PHE A 119 8.94 -10.14 12.99
C PHE A 119 8.02 -11.04 13.81
N ALA A 120 8.52 -12.21 14.24
CA ALA A 120 7.76 -13.16 15.06
C ALA A 120 7.37 -12.56 16.42
N GLN A 121 8.25 -11.78 17.05
CA GLN A 121 7.95 -11.11 18.32
C GLN A 121 6.84 -10.05 18.16
N VAL A 122 6.93 -9.20 17.13
CA VAL A 122 5.89 -8.19 16.84
C VAL A 122 4.56 -8.88 16.58
N LEU A 123 4.57 -9.97 15.81
CA LEU A 123 3.36 -10.70 15.47
C LEU A 123 2.70 -11.36 16.70
N ARG A 124 3.49 -12.01 17.56
CA ARG A 124 3.00 -12.55 18.85
C ARG A 124 2.42 -11.45 19.74
N TYR A 125 3.06 -10.28 19.75
CA TYR A 125 2.56 -9.14 20.49
C TYR A 125 1.18 -8.71 19.98
N CYS A 126 1.03 -8.58 18.66
CA CYS A 126 -0.25 -8.25 18.02
C CYS A 126 -1.32 -9.29 18.35
N ALA A 127 -0.97 -10.58 18.38
CA ALA A 127 -1.88 -11.67 18.72
C ALA A 127 -2.43 -11.59 20.15
N VAL A 128 -1.60 -11.14 21.11
CA VAL A 128 -2.01 -11.00 22.51
C VAL A 128 -2.87 -9.75 22.73
N ARG A 129 -2.52 -8.64 22.07
CA ARG A 129 -3.17 -7.34 22.29
C ARG A 129 -4.41 -7.11 21.42
N GLY A 130 -4.53 -7.82 20.30
CA GLY A 130 -5.46 -7.50 19.23
C GLY A 130 -4.90 -6.38 18.35
N VAL A 131 -5.05 -6.51 17.04
CA VAL A 131 -4.53 -5.54 16.07
C VAL A 131 -5.25 -4.20 16.14
N GLU A 132 -6.49 -4.15 16.64
CA GLU A 132 -7.26 -2.91 16.79
C GLU A 132 -6.68 -1.97 17.85
N SER A 133 -5.88 -2.50 18.78
CA SER A 133 -5.20 -1.72 19.81
C SER A 133 -3.97 -0.96 19.32
N LEU A 134 -3.50 -1.26 18.10
CA LEU A 134 -2.18 -0.88 17.63
C LEU A 134 -2.07 0.54 17.10
N GLU A 135 -3.12 1.37 17.09
CA GLU A 135 -3.30 2.74 16.53
C GLU A 135 -2.76 3.00 15.09
N ASP A 136 -1.70 2.32 14.66
CA ASP A 136 -1.07 2.29 13.36
C ASP A 136 -1.88 1.46 12.36
N THR A 137 -2.45 2.18 11.41
CA THR A 137 -3.20 1.67 10.26
C THR A 137 -2.44 0.67 9.37
N HIS A 138 -1.11 0.55 9.48
CA HIS A 138 -0.30 -0.41 8.71
C HIS A 138 -0.58 -1.86 9.12
N PHE A 139 -0.95 -2.08 10.38
CA PHE A 139 -1.23 -3.41 10.93
C PHE A 139 -2.73 -3.67 11.11
N LEU A 140 -3.59 -2.66 11.00
CA LEU A 140 -5.04 -2.89 11.03
C LEU A 140 -5.51 -3.79 9.89
N PRO A 141 -6.52 -4.66 10.10
CA PRO A 141 -7.15 -5.43 9.02
C PRO A 141 -7.68 -4.52 7.91
N GLN A 142 -7.59 -4.98 6.67
CA GLN A 142 -8.04 -4.26 5.48
C GLN A 142 -9.58 -4.21 5.37
N SER A 143 -10.26 -5.09 6.09
CA SER A 143 -11.71 -5.09 6.32
C SER A 143 -12.16 -3.95 7.23
N VAL A 144 -11.26 -3.31 8.00
CA VAL A 144 -11.59 -2.20 8.89
C VAL A 144 -11.52 -0.87 8.12
N ILE A 145 -12.61 -0.11 8.15
CA ILE A 145 -12.67 1.24 7.56
C ILE A 145 -12.17 2.27 8.59
N SER A 146 -11.40 3.25 8.14
CA SER A 146 -10.95 4.36 9.01
C SER A 146 -11.91 5.55 8.93
N GLY A 147 -11.94 6.37 9.98
CA GLY A 147 -12.72 7.62 10.00
C GLY A 147 -14.21 7.41 10.26
N GLU A 148 -15.05 8.25 9.66
CA GLU A 148 -16.51 8.31 9.91
C GLU A 148 -17.26 7.02 9.55
N LEU A 149 -16.66 6.16 8.74
CA LEU A 149 -17.24 4.88 8.32
C LEU A 149 -16.80 3.70 9.22
N ARG A 150 -16.15 3.95 10.36
CA ARG A 150 -15.60 2.89 11.24
C ARG A 150 -16.61 1.85 11.67
N ASP A 151 -17.85 2.25 11.92
CA ASP A 151 -18.93 1.35 12.36
C ASP A 151 -19.71 0.71 11.21
N THR A 152 -19.21 0.84 9.98
CA THR A 152 -19.87 0.35 8.78
C THR A 152 -19.47 -1.09 8.48
N THR A 153 -20.46 -1.97 8.36
CA THR A 153 -20.23 -3.37 7.96
C THR A 153 -19.84 -3.41 6.49
N VAL A 154 -18.69 -4.00 6.19
CA VAL A 154 -18.22 -4.21 4.80
C VAL A 154 -18.83 -5.50 4.25
N THR A 155 -19.46 -5.40 3.09
CA THR A 155 -19.96 -6.57 2.35
C THR A 155 -19.42 -6.56 0.93
N VAL A 156 -19.10 -7.73 0.38
CA VAL A 156 -18.64 -7.87 -1.00
C VAL A 156 -19.81 -8.39 -1.83
N LYS A 157 -20.21 -7.63 -2.85
CA LYS A 157 -21.29 -8.02 -3.77
C LYS A 157 -20.71 -8.44 -5.11
N PRO A 158 -20.95 -9.68 -5.57
CA PRO A 158 -20.45 -10.13 -6.86
C PRO A 158 -21.06 -9.31 -8.01
N LEU A 159 -20.24 -9.01 -9.03
CA LEU A 159 -20.65 -8.28 -10.24
C LEU A 159 -21.87 -8.87 -10.95
N SER A 160 -22.13 -10.17 -10.81
CA SER A 160 -23.29 -10.84 -11.41
C SER A 160 -24.65 -10.31 -10.90
N TRP A 161 -24.70 -9.69 -9.71
CA TRP A 161 -25.91 -9.02 -9.20
C TRP A 161 -26.28 -7.75 -9.98
N TRP A 162 -25.38 -7.19 -10.79
CA TRP A 162 -25.53 -5.89 -11.45
C TRP A 162 -26.18 -5.95 -12.82
N HIS A 163 -26.29 -7.14 -13.41
CA HIS A 163 -26.83 -7.31 -14.75
C HIS A 163 -28.37 -7.34 -14.80
N ASN A 164 -29.06 -7.29 -13.66
CA ASN A 164 -30.52 -7.13 -13.61
C ASN A 164 -30.92 -5.64 -13.49
N LEU A 165 -31.01 -5.00 -14.66
CA LEU A 165 -32.04 -4.05 -15.09
C LEU A 165 -32.52 -3.00 -14.07
N SER A 166 -31.91 -1.81 -14.11
CA SER A 166 -32.55 -0.47 -13.95
C SER A 166 -31.56 0.66 -13.61
N GLY A 167 -30.27 0.35 -13.39
CA GLY A 167 -29.28 1.38 -13.02
C GLY A 167 -29.50 1.98 -11.63
N ARG A 168 -30.45 1.45 -10.85
CA ARG A 168 -30.66 1.83 -9.45
C ARG A 168 -30.09 0.75 -8.54
N LEU A 169 -29.20 1.18 -7.66
CA LEU A 169 -28.63 0.36 -6.60
C LEU A 169 -29.72 -0.04 -5.57
N PRO A 170 -29.81 -1.32 -5.17
CA PRO A 170 -30.67 -1.69 -4.05
C PRO A 170 -30.19 -0.97 -2.79
N LYS A 171 -31.10 -0.21 -2.15
CA LYS A 171 -30.84 0.45 -0.86
C LYS A 171 -30.39 -0.61 0.15
N THR A 172 -29.16 -0.50 0.62
CA THR A 172 -28.69 -1.29 1.76
C THR A 172 -28.97 -0.59 3.08
N PRO A 173 -28.90 -1.31 4.21
CA PRO A 173 -28.95 -0.68 5.52
C PRO A 173 -27.95 0.48 5.60
N ALA A 174 -28.35 1.58 6.23
CA ALA A 174 -27.55 2.82 6.31
C ALA A 174 -26.15 2.62 6.93
N ALA A 175 -25.91 1.51 7.63
CA ALA A 175 -24.65 1.15 8.27
C ALA A 175 -23.85 0.06 7.50
N SER A 176 -23.98 -0.02 6.17
CA SER A 176 -23.24 -1.01 5.36
C SER A 176 -22.59 -0.41 4.12
N LEU A 177 -21.31 -0.77 3.91
CA LEU A 177 -20.52 -0.44 2.73
C LEU A 177 -20.55 -1.65 1.81
N ASN A 178 -21.03 -1.45 0.59
CA ASN A 178 -21.01 -2.48 -0.43
C ASN A 178 -19.76 -2.31 -1.29
N LEU A 179 -18.81 -3.23 -1.18
CA LEU A 179 -17.72 -3.34 -2.13
C LEU A 179 -18.23 -4.08 -3.37
N HIS A 180 -18.12 -3.38 -4.49
CA HIS A 180 -18.57 -3.82 -5.80
C HIS A 180 -17.43 -4.41 -6.63
N TYR A 181 -16.20 -4.04 -6.30
CA TYR A 181 -15.00 -4.51 -6.97
C TYR A 181 -13.85 -4.64 -5.98
N ILE A 182 -13.07 -5.71 -6.11
CA ILE A 182 -11.85 -5.93 -5.34
C ILE A 182 -10.71 -5.99 -6.33
N CYS A 183 -9.70 -5.14 -6.12
CA CYS A 183 -8.45 -5.19 -6.87
C CYS A 183 -7.41 -5.88 -5.99
N HIS A 184 -7.01 -7.07 -6.39
CA HIS A 184 -5.95 -7.80 -5.73
C HIS A 184 -4.60 -7.27 -6.20
N MET A 185 -3.67 -7.07 -5.27
CA MET A 185 -2.36 -6.53 -5.60
C MET A 185 -1.61 -7.44 -6.59
N GLU A 186 -1.84 -8.75 -6.52
CA GLU A 186 -1.25 -9.78 -7.37
C GLU A 186 -1.74 -9.71 -8.83
N SER A 187 -2.92 -9.12 -9.06
CA SER A 187 -3.54 -8.89 -10.38
C SER A 187 -3.88 -7.41 -10.61
N LEU A 188 -3.17 -6.50 -9.94
CA LEU A 188 -3.59 -5.11 -9.78
C LEU A 188 -3.88 -4.41 -11.10
N GLN A 189 -3.02 -4.57 -12.11
CA GLN A 189 -3.21 -3.94 -13.42
C GLN A 189 -4.47 -4.46 -14.12
N ALA A 190 -4.68 -5.78 -14.13
CA ALA A 190 -5.86 -6.38 -14.75
C ALA A 190 -7.14 -5.96 -14.02
N ASP A 191 -7.10 -5.92 -12.69
CA ASP A 191 -8.23 -5.52 -11.86
C ASP A 191 -8.56 -4.04 -12.00
N LEU A 192 -7.57 -3.16 -11.99
CA LEU A 192 -7.76 -1.74 -12.25
C LEU A 192 -8.28 -1.50 -13.66
N ARG A 193 -7.78 -2.24 -14.65
CA ARG A 193 -8.30 -2.17 -16.03
C ARG A 193 -9.79 -2.52 -16.08
N GLY A 194 -10.19 -3.61 -15.43
CA GLY A 194 -11.60 -4.01 -15.33
C GLY A 194 -12.46 -2.95 -14.61
N LEU A 195 -11.94 -2.41 -13.51
CA LEU A 195 -12.57 -1.32 -12.77
C LEU A 195 -12.78 -0.08 -13.65
N MET A 196 -11.72 0.40 -14.33
CA MET A 196 -11.78 1.60 -15.18
C MET A 196 -12.73 1.40 -16.36
N GLN A 197 -12.75 0.21 -16.97
CA GLN A 197 -13.71 -0.14 -18.02
C GLN A 197 -15.15 -0.03 -17.54
N HIS A 198 -15.41 -0.47 -16.31
CA HIS A 198 -16.75 -0.44 -15.73
C HIS A 198 -17.18 0.98 -15.36
N VAL A 199 -16.37 1.69 -14.55
CA VAL A 199 -16.67 3.04 -14.06
C VAL A 199 -16.88 4.00 -15.22
N PHE A 200 -16.01 3.96 -16.23
CA PHE A 200 -16.07 4.87 -17.38
C PHE A 200 -16.78 4.27 -18.61
N ARG A 201 -17.64 3.26 -18.45
CA ARG A 201 -18.30 2.57 -19.58
C ARG A 201 -19.07 3.50 -20.52
N ASN A 202 -19.59 4.61 -19.98
CA ASN A 202 -20.36 5.63 -20.70
C ASN A 202 -19.56 6.90 -21.01
N HIS A 203 -18.24 6.91 -20.75
CA HIS A 203 -17.36 8.07 -20.90
C HIS A 203 -16.15 7.67 -21.75
N GLY A 204 -16.32 7.60 -23.07
CA GLY A 204 -15.34 7.05 -24.01
C GLY A 204 -13.92 7.59 -23.84
N ASP A 205 -13.76 8.91 -23.85
CA ASP A 205 -12.44 9.57 -23.73
C ASP A 205 -11.82 9.33 -22.36
N LYS A 206 -12.60 9.51 -21.28
CA LYS A 206 -12.12 9.26 -19.90
C LYS A 206 -11.71 7.81 -19.71
N ARG A 207 -12.46 6.87 -20.31
CA ARG A 207 -12.12 5.44 -20.30
C ARG A 207 -10.79 5.18 -21.00
N GLN A 208 -10.56 5.77 -22.18
CA GLN A 208 -9.29 5.60 -22.89
C GLN A 208 -8.11 6.17 -22.09
N GLN A 209 -8.28 7.37 -21.54
CA GLN A 209 -7.29 7.99 -20.64
C GLN A 209 -6.99 7.08 -19.44
N ALA A 210 -8.03 6.56 -18.79
CA ALA A 210 -7.89 5.70 -17.63
C ALA A 210 -7.17 4.39 -17.94
N LEU A 211 -7.46 3.78 -19.09
CA LEU A 211 -6.78 2.56 -19.51
C LEU A 211 -5.31 2.84 -19.83
N ALA A 212 -4.99 3.93 -20.54
CA ALA A 212 -3.61 4.33 -20.80
C ALA A 212 -2.83 4.53 -19.49
N LEU A 213 -3.40 5.26 -18.53
CA LEU A 213 -2.79 5.46 -17.22
C LEU A 213 -2.56 4.15 -16.46
N VAL A 214 -3.50 3.19 -16.52
CA VAL A 214 -3.32 1.87 -15.88
C VAL A 214 -2.17 1.09 -16.53
N GLU A 215 -1.97 1.20 -17.85
CA GLU A 215 -0.82 0.58 -18.52
C GLU A 215 0.50 1.28 -18.16
N GLU A 216 0.50 2.60 -18.02
CA GLU A 216 1.68 3.40 -17.63
C GLU A 216 2.06 3.24 -16.15
N LEU A 217 1.07 3.04 -15.28
CA LEU A 217 1.24 2.78 -13.84
C LEU A 217 1.80 1.38 -13.55
N GLY A 218 2.51 0.74 -14.50
CA GLY A 218 3.32 -0.46 -14.28
C GLY A 218 4.08 -0.40 -12.96
N MET A 219 4.48 -1.54 -12.38
CA MET A 219 4.89 -1.72 -10.96
C MET A 219 6.01 -0.81 -10.40
N HIS A 220 5.87 0.51 -10.47
CA HIS A 220 6.87 1.51 -10.14
C HIS A 220 6.83 1.88 -8.65
N ASN A 221 5.90 1.34 -7.87
CA ASN A 221 5.77 1.62 -6.43
C ASN A 221 5.94 0.36 -5.58
N VAL A 222 7.02 -0.35 -5.85
CA VAL A 222 7.45 -1.47 -5.04
C VAL A 222 8.23 -0.90 -3.86
N THR A 223 7.56 -0.73 -2.72
CA THR A 223 8.34 -0.70 -1.49
C THR A 223 9.00 -2.07 -1.32
N VAL A 224 10.30 -2.00 -1.09
CA VAL A 224 11.20 -2.98 -0.49
C VAL A 224 12.19 -3.64 -1.45
N VAL A 225 13.44 -3.37 -1.09
CA VAL A 225 14.76 -3.86 -1.51
C VAL A 225 14.84 -5.37 -1.31
N ASN A 226 14.06 -6.14 -2.05
CA ASN A 226 14.13 -7.60 -1.96
C ASN A 226 15.27 -8.09 -2.86
N THR A 227 16.21 -8.79 -2.26
CA THR A 227 17.32 -9.46 -2.95
C THR A 227 17.28 -10.91 -2.48
N GLU A 228 17.40 -11.86 -3.41
CA GLU A 228 17.34 -13.34 -3.25
C GLU A 228 18.33 -13.96 -2.23
N GLN A 229 18.68 -13.25 -1.15
CA GLN A 229 19.44 -13.83 -0.06
C GLN A 229 18.53 -14.79 0.70
N VAL A 230 18.77 -16.08 0.48
CA VAL A 230 18.12 -17.16 1.21
C VAL A 230 18.54 -17.06 2.68
N LEU A 231 17.60 -16.62 3.53
CA LEU A 231 17.83 -16.39 4.96
C LEU A 231 16.74 -17.12 5.76
N PRO A 232 16.87 -18.43 5.99
CA PRO A 232 15.79 -19.29 6.49
C PRO A 232 15.28 -18.96 7.89
N ASP A 233 15.84 -17.96 8.59
CA ASP A 233 15.42 -17.53 9.92
C ASP A 233 15.08 -16.03 10.02
N ALA A 234 14.76 -15.38 8.89
CA ALA A 234 14.44 -13.94 8.86
C ALA A 234 13.32 -13.53 9.83
N ALA A 235 12.35 -14.42 10.09
CA ALA A 235 11.28 -14.18 11.05
C ALA A 235 11.76 -13.91 12.49
N ASN A 236 12.90 -14.50 12.88
CA ASN A 236 13.44 -14.41 14.24
C ASN A 236 14.63 -13.45 14.37
N MET A 237 15.18 -12.97 13.25
CA MET A 237 16.20 -11.92 13.26
C MET A 237 15.65 -10.62 13.84
N SER A 238 16.46 -9.91 14.63
CA SER A 238 16.08 -8.59 15.10
C SER A 238 15.97 -7.61 13.93
N ALA A 239 15.18 -6.55 14.10
CA ALA A 239 15.05 -5.51 13.08
C ALA A 239 16.40 -4.86 12.72
N GLU A 240 17.32 -4.76 13.69
CA GLU A 240 18.68 -4.24 13.47
C GLU A 240 19.54 -5.20 12.66
N SER A 241 19.55 -6.49 12.98
CA SER A 241 20.25 -7.48 12.17
C SER A 241 19.74 -7.50 10.73
N LEU A 242 18.43 -7.36 10.52
CA LEU A 242 17.86 -7.26 9.17
C LEU A 242 18.34 -6.00 8.43
N ARG A 243 18.48 -4.87 9.12
CA ARG A 243 18.97 -3.60 8.57
C ARG A 243 20.44 -3.70 8.15
N GLU A 244 21.25 -4.42 8.91
CA GLU A 244 22.69 -4.61 8.68
C GLU A 244 23.01 -5.53 7.49
N LEU A 245 22.09 -6.41 7.07
CA LEU A 245 22.29 -7.28 5.90
C LEU A 245 22.57 -6.50 4.61
N GLY A 246 22.15 -5.24 4.53
CA GLY A 246 22.24 -4.42 3.32
C GLY A 246 21.40 -4.91 2.14
N GLN A 247 20.64 -6.00 2.35
CA GLN A 247 19.82 -6.76 1.42
C GLN A 247 18.66 -7.36 2.21
N MET A 248 17.40 -7.14 1.81
CA MET A 248 16.27 -7.67 2.58
C MET A 248 15.98 -9.12 2.17
N PRO A 249 15.63 -10.00 3.13
CA PRO A 249 15.22 -11.37 2.83
C PRO A 249 13.93 -11.42 2.02
N GLU A 250 13.75 -12.51 1.29
CA GLU A 250 12.46 -12.83 0.67
C GLU A 250 11.36 -12.96 1.71
N TYR A 251 10.15 -12.55 1.33
CA TYR A 251 8.99 -12.58 2.21
C TYR A 251 8.68 -13.97 2.74
N ALA A 252 8.93 -15.01 1.95
CA ALA A 252 8.75 -16.41 2.35
C ALA A 252 9.54 -16.77 3.62
N HIS A 253 10.70 -16.13 3.86
CA HIS A 253 11.51 -16.38 5.04
C HIS A 253 10.96 -15.77 6.34
N PHE A 254 9.99 -14.86 6.23
CA PHE A 254 9.25 -14.36 7.39
C PHE A 254 8.07 -15.26 7.76
N LEU A 255 7.68 -16.18 6.88
CA LEU A 255 6.40 -16.90 6.94
C LEU A 255 6.61 -18.36 7.33
N THR A 256 7.18 -18.57 8.52
CA THR A 256 7.25 -19.87 9.19
C THR A 256 5.84 -20.40 9.52
N ALA A 257 5.70 -21.70 9.79
CA ALA A 257 4.42 -22.30 10.18
C ALA A 257 3.75 -21.57 11.36
N GLU A 258 4.55 -21.18 12.36
CA GLU A 258 4.06 -20.41 13.51
C GLU A 258 3.49 -19.05 13.09
N THR A 259 4.27 -18.27 12.34
CA THR A 259 3.85 -16.91 11.95
C THR A 259 2.64 -16.93 11.03
N GLN A 260 2.55 -17.90 10.11
CA GLN A 260 1.37 -18.08 9.28
C GLN A 260 0.13 -18.38 10.11
N GLN A 261 0.23 -19.25 11.12
CA GLN A 261 -0.89 -19.56 12.00
C GLN A 261 -1.38 -18.32 12.76
N ILE A 262 -0.48 -17.50 13.27
CA ILE A 262 -0.85 -16.26 13.96
C ILE A 262 -1.50 -15.27 12.98
N LEU A 263 -0.91 -15.06 11.80
CA LEU A 263 -1.47 -14.19 10.77
C LEU A 263 -2.86 -14.64 10.31
N HIS A 264 -3.04 -15.95 10.11
CA HIS A 264 -4.34 -16.53 9.75
C HIS A 264 -5.40 -16.16 10.78
N THR A 265 -5.06 -16.23 12.06
CA THR A 265 -5.97 -15.90 13.15
C THR A 265 -6.26 -14.40 13.21
N LEU A 266 -5.21 -13.57 13.15
CA LEU A 266 -5.33 -12.11 13.23
C LEU A 266 -6.11 -11.50 12.06
N TYR A 267 -6.01 -12.09 10.87
CA TYR A 267 -6.62 -11.56 9.64
C TYR A 267 -7.66 -12.50 9.04
N ALA A 268 -8.30 -13.34 9.86
CA ALA A 268 -9.31 -14.30 9.41
C ALA A 268 -10.45 -13.63 8.60
N ASP A 269 -10.88 -12.43 9.04
CA ASP A 269 -11.91 -11.68 8.33
C ASP A 269 -11.44 -11.14 6.98
N ASP A 270 -10.20 -10.66 6.86
CA ASP A 270 -9.64 -10.25 5.56
C ASP A 270 -9.56 -11.44 4.61
N ILE A 271 -9.06 -12.59 5.10
CA ILE A 271 -8.94 -13.82 4.31
C ILE A 271 -10.30 -14.24 3.78
N ARG A 272 -11.31 -14.30 4.65
CA ARG A 272 -12.68 -14.67 4.30
C ARG A 272 -13.33 -13.65 3.37
N LEU A 273 -13.25 -12.36 3.70
CA LEU A 273 -13.96 -11.29 3.01
C LEU A 273 -13.42 -11.07 1.59
N PHE A 274 -12.10 -11.13 1.42
CA PHE A 274 -11.45 -10.90 0.14
C PHE A 274 -11.13 -12.19 -0.62
N GLY A 275 -11.53 -13.36 -0.10
CA GLY A 275 -11.39 -14.63 -0.81
C GLY A 275 -9.94 -15.09 -0.99
N TYR A 276 -9.06 -14.78 -0.03
CA TYR A 276 -7.71 -15.33 -0.01
C TYR A 276 -7.73 -16.79 0.41
N ALA A 277 -6.77 -17.57 -0.08
CA ALA A 277 -6.48 -18.89 0.48
C ALA A 277 -5.91 -18.75 1.89
N ALA A 278 -6.09 -19.78 2.72
CA ALA A 278 -5.49 -19.85 4.06
C ALA A 278 -3.95 -19.96 4.02
N GLU A 279 -3.40 -20.33 2.86
CA GLU A 279 -1.97 -20.43 2.59
C GLU A 279 -1.58 -19.49 1.45
N LEU A 280 -0.31 -19.09 1.41
CA LEU A 280 0.21 -18.36 0.28
C LEU A 280 0.23 -19.24 -0.97
N ASP A 281 -0.53 -18.83 -1.98
CA ASP A 281 -0.49 -19.53 -3.25
C ASP A 281 0.79 -19.20 -4.04
N ALA A 282 1.05 -20.03 -5.06
CA ALA A 282 2.18 -19.84 -5.96
C ALA A 282 2.13 -18.50 -6.71
N LYS A 283 0.94 -17.95 -6.95
CA LYS A 283 0.76 -16.67 -7.65
C LYS A 283 1.25 -15.50 -6.79
N THR A 284 0.85 -15.46 -5.52
CA THR A 284 1.27 -14.43 -4.57
C THR A 284 2.78 -14.48 -4.36
N SER A 285 3.32 -15.69 -4.24
CA SER A 285 4.77 -15.90 -4.12
C SER A 285 5.53 -15.40 -5.37
N SER A 286 5.04 -15.77 -6.57
CA SER A 286 5.61 -15.33 -7.85
C SER A 286 5.52 -13.81 -8.03
N PHE A 287 4.41 -13.20 -7.63
CA PHE A 287 4.25 -11.74 -7.67
C PHE A 287 5.31 -11.03 -6.83
N GLU A 288 5.58 -11.48 -5.61
CA GLU A 288 6.63 -10.89 -4.76
C GLU A 288 8.04 -11.11 -5.31
N GLN A 289 8.29 -12.24 -6.01
CA GLN A 289 9.55 -12.49 -6.70
C GLN A 289 9.74 -11.59 -7.93
N GLN A 290 8.71 -11.44 -8.77
CA GLN A 290 8.74 -10.52 -9.91
C GLN A 290 8.93 -9.07 -9.47
N LYS A 291 8.28 -8.71 -8.37
CA LYS A 291 8.43 -7.43 -7.68
C LYS A 291 9.86 -7.18 -7.23
N ALA A 292 10.52 -8.18 -6.64
CA ALA A 292 11.94 -8.14 -6.27
C ALA A 292 12.86 -7.97 -7.50
N ALA A 293 12.59 -8.73 -8.56
CA ALA A 293 13.35 -8.65 -9.80
C ALA A 293 13.25 -7.27 -10.45
N HIS A 294 12.05 -6.66 -10.45
CA HIS A 294 11.84 -5.33 -10.99
C HIS A 294 12.65 -4.27 -10.23
N VAL A 295 12.69 -4.33 -8.89
CA VAL A 295 13.50 -3.42 -8.07
C VAL A 295 14.97 -3.44 -8.47
N ARG A 296 15.53 -4.62 -8.75
CA ARG A 296 16.94 -4.75 -9.18
C ARG A 296 17.21 -3.99 -10.48
N THR A 297 16.25 -3.97 -11.40
CA THR A 297 16.42 -3.24 -12.67
C THR A 297 16.43 -1.72 -12.50
N GLN A 298 15.89 -1.20 -11.38
CA GLN A 298 15.86 0.24 -11.09
C GLN A 298 17.11 0.74 -10.37
N VAL A 299 17.88 -0.16 -9.75
CA VAL A 299 19.12 0.20 -9.05
C VAL A 299 20.29 0.02 -10.03
N PRO A 300 21.08 1.08 -10.29
CA PRO A 300 22.27 0.96 -11.11
C PRO A 300 23.21 -0.13 -10.58
N ASN A 301 23.80 -0.93 -11.47
CA ASN A 301 24.75 -1.98 -11.07
C ASN A 301 25.98 -1.42 -10.32
N ASP A 302 26.32 -0.16 -10.59
CA ASP A 302 27.40 0.60 -9.96
C ASP A 302 26.93 1.54 -8.84
N PHE A 303 25.75 1.28 -8.26
CA PHE A 303 25.22 2.07 -7.16
C PHE A 303 26.12 2.01 -5.93
N ASN A 304 26.77 3.13 -5.60
CA ASN A 304 27.63 3.25 -4.42
C ASN A 304 26.85 3.93 -3.29
N TRP A 305 26.25 3.11 -2.42
CA TRP A 305 25.45 3.60 -1.30
C TRP A 305 26.25 4.45 -0.30
N GLU A 306 27.54 4.15 -0.09
CA GLU A 306 28.39 4.93 0.82
C GLU A 306 28.62 6.34 0.26
N PHE A 307 28.95 6.43 -1.03
CA PHE A 307 29.05 7.70 -1.74
C PHE A 307 27.74 8.46 -1.70
N TYR A 308 26.62 7.78 -1.98
CA TYR A 308 25.30 8.38 -1.95
C TYR A 308 25.00 9.01 -0.59
N LEU A 309 25.19 8.28 0.50
CA LEU A 309 24.96 8.81 1.85
C LEU A 309 25.99 9.85 2.31
N TYR A 310 27.18 9.85 1.73
CA TYR A 310 28.19 10.87 2.01
C TYR A 310 27.87 12.19 1.31
N HIS A 311 27.42 12.15 0.06
CA HIS A 311 27.09 13.33 -0.73
C HIS A 311 25.72 13.94 -0.42
N HIS A 312 24.83 13.18 0.23
CA HIS A 312 23.48 13.60 0.59
C HIS A 312 23.28 13.53 2.12
N PRO A 313 23.89 14.44 2.90
CA PRO A 313 23.88 14.38 4.36
C PRO A 313 22.48 14.55 4.98
N ASP A 314 21.55 15.17 4.25
CA ASP A 314 20.14 15.27 4.61
C ASP A 314 19.48 13.88 4.76
N LEU A 315 19.93 12.89 3.99
CA LEU A 315 19.41 11.53 4.08
C LEU A 315 19.70 10.91 5.45
N ARG A 316 20.94 11.05 5.94
CA ARG A 316 21.33 10.54 7.27
C ARG A 316 20.54 11.23 8.38
N ALA A 317 20.33 12.54 8.28
CA ALA A 317 19.50 13.29 9.22
C ALA A 317 18.05 12.78 9.27
N ASN A 318 17.56 12.22 8.17
CA ASN A 318 16.23 11.62 8.05
C ASN A 318 16.22 10.09 8.26
N GLY A 319 17.27 9.50 8.84
CA GLY A 319 17.32 8.08 9.20
C GLY A 319 17.67 7.13 8.04
N VAL A 320 18.11 7.65 6.90
CA VAL A 320 18.63 6.90 5.76
C VAL A 320 20.16 6.79 5.93
N ASP A 321 20.61 5.74 6.62
CA ASP A 321 22.00 5.61 7.12
C ASP A 321 22.72 4.32 6.71
N ASN A 322 22.01 3.42 6.00
CA ASN A 322 22.51 2.12 5.58
C ASN A 322 22.18 1.83 4.11
N LYS A 323 22.78 0.77 3.56
CA LYS A 323 22.61 0.36 2.16
C LYS A 323 21.15 0.14 1.75
N ALA A 324 20.37 -0.57 2.56
CA ALA A 324 18.97 -0.87 2.23
C ALA A 324 18.11 0.40 2.21
N ALA A 325 18.29 1.28 3.21
CA ALA A 325 17.62 2.57 3.24
C ALA A 325 18.05 3.48 2.06
N ALA A 326 19.34 3.49 1.72
CA ALA A 326 19.86 4.26 0.58
C ALA A 326 19.28 3.79 -0.76
N ILE A 327 19.24 2.48 -0.99
CA ILE A 327 18.63 1.88 -2.19
C ILE A 327 17.14 2.22 -2.24
N SER A 328 16.44 2.06 -1.12
CA SER A 328 15.03 2.44 -1.00
C SER A 328 14.85 3.91 -1.36
N HIS A 329 15.65 4.82 -0.79
CA HIS A 329 15.56 6.24 -1.09
C HIS A 329 15.84 6.54 -2.58
N TRP A 330 16.86 5.92 -3.16
CA TRP A 330 17.19 6.08 -4.57
C TRP A 330 16.03 5.75 -5.50
N ILE A 331 15.40 4.60 -5.28
CA ILE A 331 14.27 4.10 -6.07
C ILE A 331 13.05 5.03 -5.96
N HIS A 332 12.74 5.51 -4.76
CA HIS A 332 11.50 6.27 -4.53
C HIS A 332 11.65 7.77 -4.83
N HIS A 333 12.84 8.34 -4.62
CA HIS A 333 13.07 9.79 -4.64
C HIS A 333 14.33 10.16 -5.41
N GLY A 334 15.45 9.47 -5.15
CA GLY A 334 16.77 9.90 -5.63
C GLY A 334 16.89 10.05 -7.15
N GLN A 335 16.23 9.18 -7.92
CA GLN A 335 16.19 9.30 -9.38
C GLN A 335 15.47 10.56 -9.85
N GLN A 336 14.32 10.86 -9.25
CA GLN A 336 13.49 12.00 -9.61
C GLN A 336 14.15 13.31 -9.15
N GLU A 337 14.81 13.29 -8.00
CA GLU A 337 15.57 14.43 -7.49
C GLU A 337 16.89 14.68 -8.24
N GLY A 338 17.26 13.84 -9.21
CA GLY A 338 18.52 13.97 -9.95
C GLY A 338 19.77 13.77 -9.08
N ARG A 339 19.66 13.02 -7.97
CA ARG A 339 20.78 12.83 -7.03
C ARG A 339 21.90 11.99 -7.66
N SER A 340 23.14 12.40 -7.42
CA SER A 340 24.31 11.59 -7.85
C SER A 340 24.51 10.40 -6.92
N TYR A 341 24.69 9.20 -7.49
CA TYR A 341 24.83 7.94 -6.75
C TYR A 341 26.21 7.27 -6.89
N LYS A 342 27.10 7.86 -7.68
CA LYS A 342 28.47 7.41 -7.90
C LYS A 342 29.39 8.61 -8.16
N ARG A 343 30.70 8.38 -8.00
CA ARG A 343 31.77 9.35 -8.27
C ARG A 343 31.88 9.72 -9.74
#